data_AF-A0A4D4KL74-F1
#
_entry.id   AF-A0A4D4KL74-F1
#
_cell.length_a   1.000
_cell.length_b   1.000
_cell.length_c   1.000
_cell.angle_alpha   90.00
_cell.angle_beta   90.00
_cell.angle_gamma   90.00
#
_symmetry.space_group_name_H-M   'P 1'
#
loop_
_entity.id
_entity.type
_entity.pdbx_description
1 polymer ?
#
loop_
_entity_poly.entity_id
_entity_poly.type
_entity_poly.pdbx_seq_one_letter_code
_entity_poly.pdbx_strand_id
1 'polypeptide(L)'
;MARTSRARSADDAKLRLTSPLREKLKALVFDANAYGQARPDLDHLGRLASRLAGIHVETWVPEPVAWEWAEHLASDWQVLKNAAAAERKRLLDAGLEVPAPTGYATRDEVIAAALANLANTPNVKIIELSGRSAIEGLKDQVLLRDPAKRKGGRAPDPEKGIKGVTGIKTGASDSAWIRDVLALAAPDEVVIVSSDRDVSAAFEAWNKQIPELRSLTELRPTFFDFTVDDGHARSAIVRYLRERIPAQVERDGIDIGRIVGLEAAYTATRDGDGTSLSSYGASVTGLVALAGIGSVRVEANQPSAPTPNNRGNGPADPGTALMEAADATVFFLATGEATVQTLLNGGDPEVEVVPINSVLVRAQLTFQFVDGVITSLAADTDATAMILEEAFDDDEALAEAVIEALNTVPGIALDSGPLEDQVIDIPGTKAHVALSTSRFGDGQWAMEINLWLGNDEEQELEGTAGVECEYDPSSWWGGREGFQGPDAYPVSVWGTGLHDTHKVWALSAWLIDRIDWPQFLVLTPEPVAATNDESADD
;
A
#
# COMPACT_ATOMS: atom_id res chain seq x y z
N MET A 1 3.06 15.39 39.43
CA MET A 1 2.56 16.28 38.36
C MET A 1 2.56 15.49 37.06
N ALA A 2 1.45 14.83 36.75
CA ALA A 2 1.27 14.10 35.50
C ALA A 2 0.98 15.14 34.40
N ARG A 3 1.85 15.24 33.40
CA ARG A 3 1.54 15.97 32.17
C ARG A 3 0.59 15.09 31.37
N THR A 4 -0.67 15.48 31.32
CA THR A 4 -1.66 14.97 30.37
C THR A 4 -1.07 15.03 28.97
N SER A 5 -1.04 13.88 28.28
CA SER A 5 -0.75 13.82 26.85
C SER A 5 -1.75 14.73 26.15
N ARG A 6 -1.26 15.80 25.53
CA ARG A 6 -2.08 16.68 24.69
C ARG A 6 -2.72 15.78 23.64
N ALA A 7 -4.06 15.70 23.64
CA ALA A 7 -4.80 15.15 22.52
C ALA A 7 -4.28 15.82 21.24
N ARG A 8 -3.88 15.02 20.25
CA ARG A 8 -3.55 15.51 18.90
C ARG A 8 -4.73 16.37 18.44
N SER A 9 -4.44 17.58 17.98
CA SER A 9 -5.46 18.58 17.66
C SER A 9 -6.35 18.06 16.53
N ALA A 10 -7.64 18.43 16.50
CA ALA A 10 -8.52 18.19 15.36
C ALA A 10 -7.96 18.77 14.04
N ASP A 11 -7.02 19.71 14.12
CA ASP A 11 -6.32 20.25 12.95
C ASP A 11 -5.24 19.30 12.39
N ASP A 12 -4.62 18.45 13.21
CA ASP A 12 -3.66 17.44 12.71
C ASP A 12 -4.37 16.37 11.88
N ALA A 13 -5.61 16.03 12.25
CA ALA A 13 -6.43 15.08 11.51
C ALA A 13 -6.79 15.58 10.10
N LYS A 14 -6.90 16.91 9.90
CA LYS A 14 -7.16 17.52 8.58
C LYS A 14 -5.93 17.54 7.67
N LEU A 15 -4.73 17.46 8.24
CA LEU A 15 -3.48 17.47 7.48
C LEU A 15 -3.12 16.11 6.89
N ARG A 16 -3.68 15.04 7.47
CA ARG A 16 -3.52 13.67 6.96
C ARG A 16 -4.17 13.57 5.59
N LEU A 17 -3.45 12.99 4.63
CA LEU A 17 -4.05 12.63 3.35
C LEU A 17 -5.15 11.60 3.62
N THR A 18 -6.26 11.75 2.91
CA THR A 18 -7.22 10.65 2.84
C THR A 18 -6.51 9.46 2.18
N SER A 19 -6.88 8.27 2.63
CA SER A 19 -6.36 7.03 2.08
C SER A 19 -6.35 6.99 0.54
N PRO A 20 -7.46 7.31 -0.17
CA PRO A 20 -7.51 7.26 -1.64
C PRO A 20 -6.56 8.24 -2.32
N LEU A 21 -6.28 9.39 -1.70
CA LEU A 21 -5.35 10.35 -2.26
C LEU A 21 -3.92 9.85 -2.14
N ARG A 22 -3.55 9.30 -0.97
CA ARG A 22 -2.20 8.75 -0.73
C ARG A 22 -1.85 7.63 -1.71
N GLU A 23 -2.81 6.81 -2.12
CA GLU A 23 -2.58 5.69 -3.07
C GLU A 23 -2.24 6.16 -4.48
N LYS A 24 -2.79 7.33 -4.86
CA LYS A 24 -2.53 7.95 -6.16
C LYS A 24 -1.25 8.77 -6.17
N LEU A 25 -0.70 9.10 -5.01
CA LEU A 25 0.46 9.96 -4.93
C LEU A 25 1.69 9.29 -5.52
N LYS A 26 2.19 9.90 -6.58
CA LYS A 26 3.43 9.54 -7.25
C LYS A 26 4.61 10.31 -6.70
N ALA A 27 4.42 11.59 -6.37
CA ALA A 27 5.53 12.45 -5.99
C ALA A 27 5.20 13.61 -5.05
N LEU A 28 6.22 14.01 -4.29
CA LEU A 28 6.31 15.28 -3.59
C LEU A 28 7.18 16.25 -4.40
N VAL A 29 6.65 17.40 -4.78
CA VAL A 29 7.34 18.38 -5.62
C VAL A 29 7.70 19.62 -4.83
N PHE A 30 8.95 20.06 -4.88
CA PHE A 30 9.41 21.25 -4.17
C PHE A 30 9.34 22.51 -5.02
N ASP A 31 8.72 23.55 -4.47
CA ASP A 31 8.82 24.93 -4.97
C ASP A 31 10.07 25.63 -4.39
N ALA A 32 10.53 26.71 -5.04
CA ALA A 32 11.70 27.48 -4.61
C ALA A 32 11.55 28.03 -3.19
N ASN A 33 10.34 28.43 -2.80
CA ASN A 33 10.04 28.96 -1.46
C ASN A 33 9.75 27.89 -0.40
N ALA A 34 9.85 26.59 -0.71
CA ALA A 34 9.51 25.51 0.22
C ALA A 34 10.30 25.60 1.55
N TYR A 35 11.55 26.03 1.47
CA TYR A 35 12.44 26.27 2.61
C TYR A 35 12.47 27.75 3.05
N GLY A 36 11.45 28.53 2.69
CA GLY A 36 11.37 29.97 2.95
C GLY A 36 12.16 30.78 1.93
N GLN A 37 13.30 31.38 2.33
CA GLN A 37 14.08 32.31 1.50
C GLN A 37 14.91 31.63 0.39
N ALA A 38 14.38 30.56 -0.24
CA ALA A 38 15.07 29.78 -1.27
C ALA A 38 16.44 29.23 -0.83
N ARG A 39 16.55 28.85 0.45
CA ARG A 39 17.74 28.25 1.06
C ARG A 39 17.47 26.80 1.43
N PRO A 40 17.73 25.84 0.55
CA PRO A 40 17.42 24.45 0.85
C PRO A 40 18.34 23.90 1.93
N ASP A 41 17.77 23.08 2.81
CA ASP A 41 18.52 22.17 3.67
C ASP A 41 18.61 20.82 2.95
N LEU A 42 19.74 20.55 2.28
CA LEU A 42 19.93 19.32 1.50
C LEU A 42 19.99 18.06 2.36
N ASP A 43 20.51 18.18 3.59
CA ASP A 43 20.53 17.05 4.53
C ASP A 43 19.10 16.69 4.95
N HIS A 44 18.27 17.71 5.22
CA HIS A 44 16.85 17.53 5.48
C HIS A 44 16.12 16.92 4.27
N LEU A 45 16.34 17.48 3.08
CA LEU A 45 15.75 16.98 1.83
C LEU A 45 16.10 15.51 1.60
N GLY A 46 17.36 15.11 1.79
CA GLY A 46 17.80 13.73 1.62
C GLY A 46 17.18 12.76 2.62
N ARG A 47 17.04 13.16 3.90
CA ARG A 47 16.33 12.35 4.91
C ARG A 47 14.86 12.17 4.56
N LEU A 48 14.19 13.26 4.19
CA LEU A 48 12.80 13.24 3.77
C LEU A 48 12.58 12.37 2.53
N ALA A 49 13.42 12.56 1.49
CA ALA A 49 13.36 11.79 0.26
C ALA A 49 13.57 10.29 0.49
N SER A 50 14.49 9.92 1.38
CA SER A 50 14.70 8.51 1.76
C SER A 50 13.49 7.91 2.45
N ARG A 51 12.81 8.69 3.30
CA ARG A 51 11.59 8.22 3.97
C ARG A 51 10.41 8.11 3.02
N LEU A 52 10.24 9.07 2.10
CA LEU A 52 9.22 9.03 1.05
C LEU A 52 9.45 7.85 0.09
N ALA A 53 10.69 7.56 -0.29
CA ALA A 53 11.01 6.39 -1.09
C ALA A 53 10.62 5.07 -0.41
N GLY A 54 10.74 4.99 0.92
CA GLY A 54 10.28 3.84 1.71
C GLY A 54 8.77 3.61 1.64
N ILE A 55 7.98 4.63 1.29
CA ILE A 55 6.54 4.53 1.03
C ILE A 55 6.19 4.70 -0.46
N HIS A 56 7.16 4.47 -1.34
CA HIS A 56 7.02 4.53 -2.81
C HIS A 56 6.59 5.90 -3.38
N VAL A 57 6.87 7.00 -2.68
CA VAL A 57 6.64 8.37 -3.17
C VAL A 57 7.96 8.99 -3.63
N GLU A 58 8.04 9.46 -4.88
CA GLU A 58 9.23 10.13 -5.41
C GLU A 58 9.39 11.54 -4.83
N THR A 59 10.62 12.03 -4.71
CA THR A 59 10.90 13.44 -4.34
C THR A 59 11.42 14.20 -5.56
N TRP A 60 10.66 15.20 -6.01
CA TRP A 60 10.94 15.96 -7.23
C TRP A 60 11.39 17.38 -6.91
N VAL A 61 12.47 17.82 -7.54
CA VAL A 61 12.91 19.21 -7.56
C VAL A 61 12.98 19.66 -9.00
N PRO A 62 12.09 20.54 -9.48
CA PRO A 62 12.19 21.03 -10.84
C PRO A 62 13.50 21.79 -11.09
N GLU A 63 14.06 21.66 -12.28
CA GLU A 63 15.33 22.30 -12.64
C GLU A 63 15.32 23.82 -12.39
N PRO A 64 14.27 24.60 -12.75
CA PRO A 64 14.24 26.03 -12.46
C PRO A 64 14.33 26.34 -10.95
N VAL A 65 13.72 25.50 -10.10
CA VAL A 65 13.79 25.60 -8.64
C VAL A 65 15.21 25.30 -8.14
N ALA A 66 15.85 24.27 -8.68
CA ALA A 66 17.24 23.92 -8.36
C ALA A 66 18.20 25.08 -8.69
N TRP A 67 18.02 25.72 -9.86
CA TRP A 67 18.80 26.90 -10.25
C TRP A 67 18.55 28.08 -9.33
N GLU A 68 17.30 28.35 -8.95
CA GLU A 68 16.97 29.43 -8.02
C GLU A 68 17.64 29.21 -6.65
N TRP A 69 17.56 28.00 -6.10
CA TRP A 69 18.28 27.66 -4.86
C TRP A 69 19.80 27.86 -4.98
N ALA A 70 20.41 27.40 -6.06
CA ALA A 70 21.84 27.55 -6.30
C ALA A 70 22.25 29.03 -6.39
N GLU A 71 21.43 29.85 -7.03
CA GLU A 71 21.62 31.29 -7.14
C GLU A 71 21.56 32.02 -5.80
N HIS A 72 20.58 31.68 -4.97
CA HIS A 72 20.45 32.23 -3.62
C HIS A 72 21.66 31.87 -2.75
N LEU A 73 22.13 30.62 -2.79
CA LEU A 73 23.33 30.19 -2.07
C LEU A 73 24.59 30.91 -2.56
N ALA A 74 24.74 31.10 -3.87
CA ALA A 74 25.87 31.82 -4.43
C ALA A 74 25.87 33.31 -4.07
N SER A 75 24.69 33.93 -3.97
CA SER A 75 24.52 35.30 -3.47
C SER A 75 24.94 35.41 -1.99
N ASP A 76 24.49 34.49 -1.13
CA ASP A 76 24.87 34.46 0.29
C ASP A 76 26.39 34.28 0.46
N TRP A 77 27.00 33.37 -0.31
CA TRP A 77 28.45 33.19 -0.34
C TRP A 77 29.18 34.46 -0.75
N GLN A 78 28.69 35.19 -1.75
CA GLN A 78 29.31 36.43 -2.21
C GLN A 78 29.26 37.52 -1.12
N VAL A 79 28.16 37.62 -0.38
CA VAL A 79 28.01 38.53 0.77
C VAL A 79 29.05 38.17 1.85
N LEU A 80 29.16 36.89 2.20
CA LEU A 80 30.14 36.39 3.17
C LEU A 80 31.58 36.69 2.73
N LYS A 81 31.91 36.40 1.46
CA LYS A 81 33.24 36.63 0.88
C LYS A 81 33.62 38.10 0.92
N ASN A 82 32.70 39.00 0.58
CA ASN A 82 32.93 40.45 0.61
C ASN A 82 33.14 40.95 2.05
N ALA A 83 32.34 40.48 3.00
CA ALA A 83 32.49 40.83 4.41
C ALA A 83 33.84 40.33 4.97
N ALA A 84 34.20 39.07 4.71
CA ALA A 84 35.48 38.49 5.10
C ALA A 84 36.67 39.24 4.48
N ALA A 85 36.57 39.64 3.21
CA ALA A 85 37.61 40.43 2.55
C ALA A 85 37.78 41.82 3.19
N ALA A 86 36.68 42.47 3.57
CA ALA A 86 36.70 43.76 4.25
C ALA A 86 37.34 43.67 5.64
N GLU A 87 36.97 42.68 6.45
CA GLU A 87 37.56 42.48 7.78
C GLU A 87 39.03 42.06 7.69
N ARG A 88 39.38 41.17 6.76
CA ARG A 88 40.78 40.79 6.50
C ARG A 88 41.62 42.02 6.16
N LYS A 89 41.12 42.91 5.31
CA LYS A 89 41.81 44.15 4.96
C LYS A 89 42.10 44.99 6.22
N ARG A 90 41.12 45.17 7.11
CA ARG A 90 41.32 45.92 8.37
C ARG A 90 42.38 45.30 9.28
N LEU A 91 42.42 43.97 9.35
CA LEU A 91 43.42 43.26 10.16
C LEU A 91 44.83 43.38 9.57
N LEU A 92 44.97 43.28 8.24
CA LEU A 92 46.23 43.54 7.54
C LEU A 92 46.70 44.98 7.74
N ASP A 93 45.77 45.95 7.65
CA ASP A 93 46.05 47.36 7.90
C ASP A 93 46.51 47.61 9.36
N ALA A 94 46.10 46.74 10.30
CA ALA A 94 46.55 46.74 11.69
C ALA A 94 47.87 45.98 11.93
N GLY A 95 48.52 45.47 10.87
CA GLY A 95 49.78 44.74 10.94
C GLY A 95 49.66 43.28 11.37
N LEU A 96 48.44 42.72 11.36
CA LEU A 96 48.21 41.30 11.67
C LEU A 96 48.23 40.47 10.40
N GLU A 97 48.98 39.36 10.41
CA GLU A 97 48.96 38.41 9.29
C GLU A 97 47.71 37.53 9.35
N VAL A 98 46.84 37.67 8.35
CA VAL A 98 45.61 36.88 8.22
C VAL A 98 45.60 36.14 6.87
N PRO A 99 45.48 34.80 6.88
CA PRO A 99 45.39 34.03 5.64
C PRO A 99 44.17 34.44 4.81
N ALA A 100 44.24 34.26 3.50
CA ALA A 100 43.09 34.49 2.64
C ALA A 100 41.98 33.47 2.97
N PRO A 101 40.69 33.83 2.85
CA PRO A 101 39.60 32.87 3.02
C PRO A 101 39.79 31.72 2.03
N THR A 102 39.79 30.48 2.51
CA THR A 102 39.78 29.27 1.70
C THR A 102 38.32 28.91 1.36
N GLY A 103 38.04 28.51 0.12
CA GLY A 103 36.70 28.19 -0.36
C GLY A 103 36.59 28.30 -1.89
N TYR A 104 35.37 28.39 -2.40
CA TYR A 104 35.08 28.64 -3.81
C TYR A 104 35.77 29.92 -4.32
N ALA A 105 36.20 29.95 -5.57
CA ALA A 105 36.84 31.12 -6.18
C ALA A 105 35.82 32.04 -6.86
N THR A 106 34.78 31.47 -7.47
CA THR A 106 33.78 32.20 -8.26
C THR A 106 32.35 31.85 -7.86
N ARG A 107 31.41 32.73 -8.25
CA ARG A 107 29.97 32.49 -8.10
C ARG A 107 29.53 31.23 -8.84
N ASP A 108 30.04 31.03 -10.05
CA ASP A 108 29.67 29.90 -10.90
C ASP A 108 30.15 28.55 -10.31
N GLU A 109 31.29 28.55 -9.62
CA GLU A 109 31.75 27.36 -8.86
C GLU A 109 30.79 27.01 -7.72
N VAL A 110 30.24 27.99 -7.01
CA VAL A 110 29.25 27.75 -5.94
C VAL A 110 27.97 27.16 -6.53
N ILE A 111 27.49 27.71 -7.64
CA ILE A 111 26.30 27.23 -8.33
C ILE A 111 26.51 25.79 -8.81
N ALA A 112 27.62 25.51 -9.49
CA ALA A 112 27.95 24.17 -9.96
C ALA A 112 28.06 23.17 -8.80
N ALA A 113 28.67 23.56 -7.68
CA ALA A 113 28.74 22.72 -6.49
C ALA A 113 27.37 22.47 -5.86
N ALA A 114 26.51 23.48 -5.77
CA ALA A 114 25.15 23.34 -5.24
C ALA A 114 24.29 22.39 -6.09
N LEU A 115 24.31 22.55 -7.42
CA LEU A 115 23.60 21.67 -8.34
C LEU A 115 24.14 20.23 -8.30
N ALA A 116 25.47 20.06 -8.24
CA ALA A 116 26.09 18.74 -8.12
C ALA A 116 25.71 18.05 -6.80
N ASN A 117 25.68 18.79 -5.68
CA ASN A 117 25.26 18.24 -4.39
C ASN A 117 23.79 17.83 -4.39
N LEU A 118 22.91 18.65 -5.00
CA LEU A 118 21.50 18.31 -5.14
C LEU A 118 21.31 17.05 -6.01
N ALA A 119 21.99 16.98 -7.15
CA ALA A 119 21.92 15.82 -8.05
C ALA A 119 22.47 14.52 -7.40
N ASN A 120 23.40 14.65 -6.46
CA ASN A 120 23.94 13.52 -5.70
C ASN A 120 23.13 13.18 -4.44
N THR A 121 22.07 13.92 -4.14
CA THR A 121 21.21 13.64 -2.98
C THR A 121 20.37 12.39 -3.27
N PRO A 122 20.47 11.30 -2.47
CA PRO A 122 19.73 10.07 -2.71
C PRO A 122 18.21 10.29 -2.75
N ASN A 123 17.53 9.54 -3.62
CA ASN A 123 16.06 9.56 -3.77
C ASN A 123 15.45 10.90 -4.20
N VAL A 124 16.27 11.88 -4.58
CA VAL A 124 15.83 13.15 -5.18
C VAL A 124 15.99 13.08 -6.69
N LYS A 125 14.94 13.45 -7.41
CA LYS A 125 14.90 13.50 -8.88
C LYS A 125 14.76 14.94 -9.33
N ILE A 126 15.69 15.39 -10.17
CA ILE A 126 15.60 16.69 -10.82
C ILE A 126 14.71 16.55 -12.06
N ILE A 127 13.64 17.35 -12.14
CA ILE A 127 12.78 17.39 -13.34
C ILE A 127 13.35 18.42 -14.31
N GLU A 128 13.99 17.94 -15.38
CA GLU A 128 14.60 18.78 -16.40
C GLU A 128 13.58 19.70 -17.06
N LEU A 129 13.99 20.96 -17.27
CA LEU A 129 13.17 21.96 -17.94
C LEU A 129 13.06 21.63 -19.43
N SER A 130 11.87 21.31 -19.90
CA SER A 130 11.68 21.06 -21.34
C SER A 130 11.72 22.38 -22.12
N GLY A 131 12.31 22.35 -23.32
CA GLY A 131 12.34 23.52 -24.20
C GLY A 131 10.94 24.04 -24.55
N ARG A 132 9.93 23.15 -24.60
CA ARG A 132 8.53 23.52 -24.83
C ARG A 132 7.96 24.31 -23.65
N SER A 133 8.13 23.83 -22.42
CA SER A 133 7.65 24.50 -21.22
C SER A 133 8.37 25.82 -20.98
N ALA A 134 9.68 25.88 -21.25
CA ALA A 134 10.46 27.12 -21.19
C ALA A 134 9.91 28.21 -22.14
N ILE A 135 9.58 27.84 -23.39
CA ILE A 135 9.00 28.78 -24.37
C ILE A 135 7.63 29.29 -23.89
N GLU A 136 6.77 28.42 -23.39
CA GLU A 136 5.45 28.85 -22.90
C GLU A 136 5.56 29.72 -21.64
N GLY A 137 6.42 29.38 -20.68
CA GLY A 137 6.68 30.22 -19.52
C GLY A 137 7.21 31.62 -19.90
N LEU A 138 8.13 31.70 -20.87
CA LEU A 138 8.60 32.98 -21.40
C LEU A 138 7.49 33.77 -22.07
N LYS A 139 6.62 33.13 -22.86
CA LYS A 139 5.45 33.79 -23.46
C LYS A 139 4.52 34.33 -22.38
N ASP A 140 4.25 33.56 -21.34
CA ASP A 140 3.38 33.97 -20.25
C ASP A 140 3.93 35.23 -19.57
N GLN A 141 5.22 35.26 -19.24
CA GLN A 141 5.84 36.45 -18.66
C GLN A 141 5.91 37.64 -19.63
N VAL A 142 6.32 37.44 -20.88
CA VAL A 142 6.47 38.53 -21.85
C VAL A 142 5.12 39.14 -22.18
N LEU A 143 4.08 38.32 -22.34
CA LEU A 143 2.74 38.75 -22.72
C LEU A 143 1.85 39.07 -21.51
N LEU A 144 2.32 38.79 -20.28
CA LEU A 144 1.50 38.85 -19.05
C LEU A 144 0.23 38.02 -19.17
N ARG A 145 0.38 36.75 -19.58
CA ARG A 145 -0.70 35.76 -19.50
C ARG A 145 -0.69 35.16 -18.11
N ASP A 146 -1.86 34.93 -17.54
CA ASP A 146 -1.97 34.30 -16.23
C ASP A 146 -1.23 32.95 -16.20
N PRO A 147 -0.43 32.65 -15.15
CA PRO A 147 -0.35 33.36 -13.86
C PRO A 147 0.67 34.51 -13.79
N ALA A 148 1.30 34.92 -14.90
CA ALA A 148 2.35 35.93 -14.86
C ALA A 148 1.84 37.31 -14.39
N LYS A 149 2.60 37.96 -13.50
CA LYS A 149 2.22 39.23 -12.87
C LYS A 149 3.34 40.27 -12.92
N ARG A 150 3.05 41.51 -12.51
CA ARG A 150 4.05 42.57 -12.32
C ARG A 150 4.42 42.73 -10.84
N LYS A 151 5.69 42.57 -10.50
CA LYS A 151 6.25 42.77 -9.15
C LYS A 151 6.89 44.16 -9.02
N GLY A 152 6.66 44.85 -7.90
CA GLY A 152 7.39 46.07 -7.53
C GLY A 152 7.04 47.35 -8.29
N GLY A 153 5.85 47.44 -8.88
CA GLY A 153 5.37 48.67 -9.53
C GLY A 153 4.51 49.53 -8.61
N ARG A 154 4.64 50.86 -8.69
CA ARG A 154 3.71 51.80 -8.04
C ARG A 154 2.71 52.26 -9.09
N ALA A 155 1.42 52.09 -8.82
CA ALA A 155 0.38 52.64 -9.68
C ALA A 155 0.62 54.16 -9.84
N PRO A 156 0.42 54.72 -11.04
CA PRO A 156 0.48 56.17 -11.22
C PRO A 156 -0.49 56.83 -10.24
N ASP A 157 -0.01 57.77 -9.44
CA ASP A 157 -0.85 58.62 -8.57
C ASP A 157 -0.84 60.02 -9.19
N PRO A 158 -1.81 60.32 -10.09
CA PRO A 158 -1.83 61.58 -10.82
C PRO A 158 -2.07 62.78 -9.89
N GLU A 159 -2.73 62.60 -8.74
CA GLU A 159 -2.95 63.67 -7.75
C GLU A 159 -1.66 64.06 -7.03
N LYS A 160 -0.72 63.12 -6.86
CA LYS A 160 0.60 63.39 -6.27
C LYS A 160 1.71 63.67 -7.28
N GLY A 161 1.40 63.73 -8.57
CA GLY A 161 2.39 63.91 -9.63
C GLY A 161 3.42 62.77 -9.73
N ILE A 162 3.13 61.61 -9.16
CA ILE A 162 4.05 60.46 -9.16
C ILE A 162 3.85 59.69 -10.46
N LYS A 163 4.82 59.79 -11.38
CA LYS A 163 4.89 58.89 -12.53
C LYS A 163 5.07 57.46 -12.02
N GLY A 164 4.12 56.59 -12.33
CA GLY A 164 4.18 55.19 -11.89
C GLY A 164 5.46 54.51 -12.36
N VAL A 165 6.06 53.70 -11.50
CA VAL A 165 7.17 52.81 -11.88
C VAL A 165 6.54 51.54 -12.42
N THR A 166 6.79 51.22 -13.69
CA THR A 166 6.36 49.93 -14.27
C THR A 166 7.08 48.79 -13.56
N GLY A 167 6.30 47.94 -12.87
CA GLY A 167 6.84 46.76 -12.20
C GLY A 167 7.45 45.75 -13.18
N ILE A 168 8.36 44.92 -12.66
CA ILE A 168 9.06 43.85 -13.37
C ILE A 168 8.08 42.71 -13.62
N LYS A 169 8.01 42.20 -14.85
CA LYS A 169 7.18 41.04 -15.19
C LYS A 169 7.83 39.77 -14.64
N THR A 170 7.07 38.92 -13.96
CA THR A 170 7.55 37.67 -13.32
C THR A 170 6.59 36.51 -13.64
N GLY A 171 7.02 35.27 -13.41
CA GLY A 171 6.18 34.07 -13.51
C GLY A 171 6.57 33.09 -14.62
N ALA A 172 7.63 33.35 -15.40
CA ALA A 172 8.08 32.40 -16.43
C ALA A 172 8.56 31.07 -15.84
N SER A 173 9.33 31.12 -14.75
CA SER A 173 9.86 29.94 -14.05
C SER A 173 8.72 29.05 -13.57
N ASP A 174 7.79 29.62 -12.81
CA ASP A 174 6.65 28.90 -12.22
C ASP A 174 5.76 28.26 -13.28
N SER A 175 5.43 29.02 -14.33
CA SER A 175 4.62 28.50 -15.43
C SER A 175 5.28 27.31 -16.14
N ALA A 176 6.60 27.38 -16.35
CA ALA A 176 7.35 26.36 -17.06
C ALA A 176 7.49 25.08 -16.23
N TRP A 177 7.94 25.16 -14.98
CA TRP A 177 8.15 23.94 -14.20
C TRP A 177 6.85 23.22 -13.88
N ILE A 178 5.74 23.94 -13.63
CA ILE A 178 4.44 23.31 -13.39
C ILE A 178 3.99 22.52 -14.64
N ARG A 179 4.29 23.00 -15.87
CA ARG A 179 4.01 22.24 -17.10
C ARG A 179 4.80 20.95 -17.18
N ASP A 180 6.09 20.99 -16.82
CA ASP A 180 6.94 19.80 -16.85
C ASP A 180 6.51 18.77 -15.80
N VAL A 181 6.09 19.21 -14.61
CA VAL A 181 5.48 18.33 -13.60
C VAL A 181 4.18 17.71 -14.11
N LEU A 182 3.30 18.51 -14.72
CA LEU A 182 2.04 18.02 -15.28
C LEU A 182 2.19 17.15 -16.54
N ALA A 183 3.38 17.14 -17.15
CA ALA A 183 3.71 16.18 -18.19
C ALA A 183 4.05 14.80 -17.63
N LEU A 184 4.35 14.70 -16.33
CA LEU A 184 4.77 13.47 -15.65
C LEU A 184 3.71 12.88 -14.71
N ALA A 185 2.79 13.70 -14.21
CA ALA A 185 1.76 13.31 -13.26
C ALA A 185 0.51 14.20 -13.37
N ALA A 186 -0.66 13.63 -13.07
CA ALA A 186 -1.89 14.39 -12.91
C ALA A 186 -1.85 15.23 -11.61
N PRO A 187 -2.66 16.31 -11.49
CA PRO A 187 -2.64 17.16 -10.30
C PRO A 187 -2.97 16.42 -9.00
N ASP A 188 -3.83 15.39 -9.03
CA ASP A 188 -4.19 14.58 -7.85
C ASP A 188 -3.15 13.50 -7.52
N GLU A 189 -2.12 13.32 -8.34
CA GLU A 189 -1.01 12.39 -8.11
C GLU A 189 0.21 13.06 -7.47
N VAL A 190 0.15 14.37 -7.19
CA VAL A 190 1.29 15.11 -6.60
C VAL A 190 0.88 15.96 -5.41
N VAL A 191 1.80 16.07 -4.45
CA VAL A 191 1.76 17.10 -3.41
C VAL A 191 2.83 18.13 -3.73
N ILE A 192 2.48 19.42 -3.71
CA ILE A 192 3.43 20.50 -3.93
C ILE A 192 3.77 21.14 -2.59
N VAL A 193 5.07 21.21 -2.28
CA VAL A 193 5.60 21.91 -1.11
C VAL A 193 5.82 23.36 -1.50
N SER A 194 4.92 24.24 -1.07
CA SER A 194 5.02 25.67 -1.34
C SER A 194 4.46 26.48 -0.19
N SER A 195 4.99 27.69 -0.01
CA SER A 195 4.45 28.70 0.90
C SER A 195 3.74 29.84 0.15
N ASP A 196 3.68 29.79 -1.18
CA ASP A 196 3.11 30.84 -2.02
C ASP A 196 1.81 30.39 -2.70
N ARG A 197 0.93 31.37 -2.94
CA ARG A 197 -0.34 31.19 -3.65
C ARG A 197 -0.16 31.18 -5.16
N ASP A 198 1.04 31.49 -5.66
CA ASP A 198 1.33 31.56 -7.10
C ASP A 198 1.12 30.22 -7.81
N VAL A 199 1.37 29.10 -7.13
CA VAL A 199 1.05 27.77 -7.66
C VAL A 199 -0.46 27.61 -7.83
N SER A 200 -1.27 27.90 -6.80
CA SER A 200 -2.74 27.82 -6.90
C SER A 200 -3.29 28.71 -8.02
N ALA A 201 -2.79 29.95 -8.12
CA ALA A 201 -3.19 30.88 -9.15
C ALA A 201 -2.89 30.36 -10.57
N ALA A 202 -1.79 29.62 -10.75
CA ALA A 202 -1.45 28.98 -12.02
C ALA A 202 -2.48 27.91 -12.41
N PHE A 203 -2.84 27.04 -11.48
CA PHE A 203 -3.84 25.99 -11.72
C PHE A 203 -5.23 26.57 -11.99
N GLU A 204 -5.65 27.58 -11.25
CA GLU A 204 -6.90 28.31 -11.47
C GLU A 204 -6.93 28.95 -12.86
N ALA A 205 -5.87 29.65 -13.26
CA ALA A 205 -5.77 30.30 -14.56
C ALA A 205 -5.88 29.33 -15.74
N TRP A 206 -5.40 28.09 -15.58
CA TRP A 206 -5.46 27.06 -16.61
C TRP A 206 -6.69 26.17 -16.51
N ASN A 207 -7.63 26.47 -15.60
CA ASN A 207 -8.82 25.68 -15.33
C ASN A 207 -8.48 24.20 -15.08
N LYS A 208 -7.50 23.96 -14.22
CA LYS A 208 -7.05 22.63 -13.79
C LYS A 208 -7.35 22.43 -12.31
N GLN A 209 -7.52 21.17 -11.91
CA GLN A 209 -7.59 20.81 -10.49
C GLN A 209 -6.31 21.26 -9.78
N ILE A 210 -6.48 21.92 -8.63
CA ILE A 210 -5.35 22.35 -7.81
C ILE A 210 -4.82 21.12 -7.05
N PRO A 211 -3.52 20.81 -7.14
CA PRO A 211 -2.92 19.73 -6.35
C PRO A 211 -2.96 20.06 -4.86
N GLU A 212 -2.75 19.07 -4.01
CA GLU A 212 -2.58 19.35 -2.58
C GLU A 212 -1.32 20.19 -2.35
N LEU A 213 -1.51 21.32 -1.67
CA LEU A 213 -0.44 22.23 -1.30
C LEU A 213 -0.16 22.09 0.19
N ARG A 214 1.11 21.90 0.53
CA ARG A 214 1.57 21.75 1.92
C ARG A 214 2.80 22.59 2.17
N SER A 215 2.92 23.08 3.38
CA SER A 215 4.17 23.63 3.90
C SER A 215 5.09 22.49 4.35
N LEU A 216 6.38 22.79 4.48
CA LEU A 216 7.38 21.82 4.95
C LEU A 216 7.03 21.20 6.32
N THR A 217 6.42 22.00 7.21
CA THR A 217 6.02 21.55 8.56
C THR A 217 4.79 20.65 8.57
N GLU A 218 4.01 20.65 7.49
CA GLU A 218 2.81 19.81 7.38
C GLU A 218 3.12 18.44 6.76
N LEU A 219 4.30 18.25 6.14
CA LEU A 219 4.65 17.01 5.47
C LEU A 219 4.67 15.80 6.40
N ARG A 220 5.19 15.98 7.62
CA ARG A 220 5.21 14.89 8.59
C ARG A 220 3.80 14.39 8.94
N PRO A 221 2.87 15.22 9.40
CA PRO A 221 1.51 14.75 9.67
C PRO A 221 0.77 14.28 8.40
N THR A 222 1.12 14.83 7.22
CA THR A 222 0.54 14.42 5.93
C THR A 222 0.97 13.01 5.51
N PHE A 223 2.25 12.64 5.64
CA PHE A 223 2.78 11.38 5.10
C PHE A 223 3.09 10.32 6.16
N PHE A 224 3.43 10.72 7.38
CA PHE A 224 4.14 9.85 8.32
C PHE A 224 3.47 9.66 9.67
N ASP A 225 2.63 10.61 10.12
CA ASP A 225 1.85 10.42 11.36
C ASP A 225 0.54 9.64 11.06
N PHE A 226 0.65 8.56 10.29
CA PHE A 226 -0.40 7.56 10.07
C PHE A 226 -0.29 6.47 11.14
N THR A 227 -1.41 5.87 11.53
CA THR A 227 -1.44 4.70 12.42
C THR A 227 -2.03 3.56 11.63
N VAL A 228 -1.31 2.45 11.55
CA VAL A 228 -1.84 1.23 10.94
C VAL A 228 -2.96 0.69 11.83
N ASP A 229 -4.17 0.62 11.30
CA ASP A 229 -5.27 -0.10 11.93
C ASP A 229 -5.43 -1.50 11.31
N ASP A 230 -6.25 -2.35 11.92
CA ASP A 230 -6.44 -3.75 11.49
C ASP A 230 -6.96 -3.84 10.05
N GLY A 231 -7.76 -2.86 9.61
CA GLY A 231 -8.26 -2.78 8.24
C GLY A 231 -7.13 -2.50 7.25
N HIS A 232 -6.36 -1.43 7.49
CA HIS A 232 -5.20 -1.08 6.69
C HIS A 232 -4.19 -2.22 6.62
N ALA A 233 -3.87 -2.84 7.76
CA ALA A 233 -2.97 -3.98 7.84
C ALA A 233 -3.46 -5.12 6.96
N ARG A 234 -4.75 -5.47 7.02
CA ARG A 234 -5.35 -6.53 6.19
C ARG A 234 -5.13 -6.27 4.70
N SER A 235 -5.53 -5.10 4.21
CA SER A 235 -5.42 -4.77 2.79
C SER A 235 -3.97 -4.67 2.32
N ALA A 236 -3.07 -4.17 3.17
CA ALA A 236 -1.64 -4.15 2.90
C ALA A 236 -1.04 -5.56 2.82
N ILE A 237 -1.39 -6.47 3.74
CA ILE A 237 -0.91 -7.86 3.74
C ILE A 237 -1.39 -8.60 2.49
N VAL A 238 -2.67 -8.46 2.13
CA VAL A 238 -3.22 -9.12 0.94
C VAL A 238 -2.46 -8.70 -0.32
N ARG A 239 -2.28 -7.39 -0.56
CA ARG A 239 -1.52 -6.90 -1.72
C ARG A 239 -0.08 -7.39 -1.71
N TYR A 240 0.58 -7.26 -0.56
CA TYR A 240 1.98 -7.65 -0.39
C TYR A 240 2.21 -9.14 -0.72
N LEU A 241 1.30 -10.02 -0.29
CA LEU A 241 1.39 -11.46 -0.56
C LEU A 241 0.98 -11.81 -1.99
N ARG A 242 -0.06 -11.18 -2.54
CA ARG A 242 -0.50 -11.39 -3.94
C ARG A 242 0.60 -11.08 -4.94
N GLU A 243 1.39 -10.03 -4.71
CA GLU A 243 2.54 -9.69 -5.56
C GLU A 243 3.70 -10.70 -5.51
N ARG A 244 3.71 -11.58 -4.50
CA ARG A 244 4.79 -12.55 -4.24
C ARG A 244 4.40 -13.99 -4.54
N ILE A 245 3.15 -14.26 -4.86
CA ILE A 245 2.64 -15.59 -5.24
C ILE A 245 2.24 -15.60 -6.72
N PRO A 246 2.37 -16.73 -7.44
CA PRO A 246 2.81 -18.04 -6.96
C PRO A 246 4.28 -18.08 -6.55
N ALA A 247 4.62 -18.92 -5.57
CA ALA A 247 5.94 -19.02 -4.97
C ALA A 247 6.35 -20.47 -4.69
N GLN A 248 7.62 -20.81 -4.91
CA GLN A 248 8.26 -22.04 -4.48
C GLN A 248 8.78 -21.87 -3.05
N VAL A 249 8.31 -22.71 -2.12
CA VAL A 249 8.56 -22.55 -0.66
C VAL A 249 10.05 -22.46 -0.34
N GLU A 250 10.90 -23.23 -1.04
CA GLU A 250 12.34 -23.25 -0.79
C GLU A 250 13.15 -22.15 -1.51
N ARG A 251 12.58 -21.49 -2.53
CA ARG A 251 13.34 -20.58 -3.42
C ARG A 251 12.95 -19.11 -3.26
N ASP A 252 11.67 -18.85 -3.04
CA ASP A 252 11.12 -17.51 -3.25
C ASP A 252 11.02 -16.68 -1.96
N GLY A 253 11.54 -17.23 -0.84
CA GLY A 253 11.86 -16.46 0.36
C GLY A 253 10.67 -15.95 1.18
N ILE A 254 9.46 -16.47 0.94
CA ILE A 254 8.33 -16.23 1.83
C ILE A 254 8.48 -17.15 3.05
N ASP A 255 8.93 -16.58 4.16
CA ASP A 255 9.05 -17.30 5.42
C ASP A 255 7.68 -17.56 6.04
N ILE A 256 7.11 -18.74 5.75
CA ILE A 256 5.87 -19.24 6.36
C ILE A 256 6.12 -20.31 7.43
N GLY A 257 7.38 -20.46 7.87
CA GLY A 257 7.76 -21.48 8.83
C GLY A 257 7.77 -22.89 8.24
N ARG A 258 8.02 -23.89 9.09
CA ARG A 258 7.98 -25.29 8.68
C ARG A 258 6.52 -25.72 8.50
N ILE A 259 6.22 -26.35 7.37
CA ILE A 259 4.88 -26.89 7.12
C ILE A 259 4.78 -28.30 7.72
N VAL A 260 3.78 -28.52 8.56
CA VAL A 260 3.50 -29.80 9.23
C VAL A 260 2.09 -30.30 8.92
N GLY A 261 1.83 -31.58 9.17
CA GLY A 261 0.50 -32.18 9.08
C GLY A 261 0.11 -32.75 7.71
N LEU A 262 0.80 -32.39 6.62
CA LEU A 262 0.42 -32.84 5.27
C LEU A 262 0.43 -34.37 5.12
N GLU A 263 1.43 -35.05 5.67
CA GLU A 263 1.54 -36.52 5.61
C GLU A 263 0.38 -37.20 6.34
N ALA A 264 0.02 -36.70 7.53
CA ALA A 264 -1.10 -37.22 8.31
C ALA A 264 -2.44 -36.96 7.59
N ALA A 265 -2.63 -35.76 7.04
CA ALA A 265 -3.82 -35.42 6.25
C ALA A 265 -3.94 -36.30 5.01
N TYR A 266 -2.85 -36.48 4.25
CA TYR A 266 -2.85 -37.32 3.05
C TYR A 266 -3.14 -38.79 3.38
N THR A 267 -2.57 -39.31 4.48
CA THR A 267 -2.84 -40.69 4.91
C THR A 267 -4.30 -40.86 5.31
N ALA A 268 -4.88 -39.91 6.05
CA ALA A 268 -6.29 -39.96 6.45
C ALA A 268 -7.23 -40.03 5.25
N THR A 269 -6.95 -39.29 4.17
CA THR A 269 -7.75 -39.34 2.92
C THR A 269 -7.67 -40.66 2.16
N ARG A 270 -6.77 -41.58 2.55
CA ARG A 270 -6.58 -42.89 1.91
C ARG A 270 -6.94 -44.06 2.81
N ASP A 271 -7.10 -43.82 4.11
CA ASP A 271 -7.48 -44.85 5.08
C ASP A 271 -8.91 -45.33 4.80
N GLY A 272 -9.05 -46.50 4.16
CA GLY A 272 -10.35 -47.14 3.91
C GLY A 272 -10.63 -47.52 2.45
N ASP A 273 -9.78 -47.11 1.50
CA ASP A 273 -9.93 -47.44 0.07
C ASP A 273 -9.66 -48.93 -0.27
N GLY A 274 -9.29 -49.73 0.74
CA GLY A 274 -8.99 -51.15 0.60
C GLY A 274 -7.63 -51.45 -0.03
N THR A 275 -6.85 -50.43 -0.37
CA THR A 275 -5.48 -50.58 -0.88
C THR A 275 -4.49 -50.62 0.28
N SER A 276 -3.47 -51.47 0.19
CA SER A 276 -2.35 -51.49 1.15
C SER A 276 -1.34 -50.40 0.78
N LEU A 277 -1.78 -49.15 0.82
CA LEU A 277 -0.99 -47.99 0.45
C LEU A 277 -0.49 -47.30 1.72
N SER A 278 0.83 -47.18 1.87
CA SER A 278 1.45 -46.47 2.98
C SER A 278 2.17 -45.23 2.48
N SER A 279 1.92 -44.09 3.13
CA SER A 279 2.68 -42.87 2.88
C SER A 279 3.95 -42.86 3.74
N TYR A 280 5.06 -42.38 3.19
CA TYR A 280 6.36 -42.29 3.87
C TYR A 280 6.82 -40.85 4.13
N GLY A 281 6.05 -39.90 3.63
CA GLY A 281 6.34 -38.48 3.72
C GLY A 281 5.51 -37.72 2.71
N ALA A 282 5.14 -36.50 3.08
CA ALA A 282 4.55 -35.53 2.18
C ALA A 282 5.11 -34.15 2.47
N SER A 283 5.31 -33.36 1.42
CA SER A 283 5.81 -31.99 1.50
C SER A 283 5.05 -31.06 0.57
N VAL A 284 4.88 -29.82 1.00
CA VAL A 284 4.38 -28.74 0.15
C VAL A 284 5.51 -28.26 -0.74
N THR A 285 5.26 -28.22 -2.05
CA THR A 285 6.24 -27.85 -3.07
C THR A 285 6.11 -26.38 -3.47
N GLY A 286 4.90 -25.81 -3.44
CA GLY A 286 4.68 -24.41 -3.82
C GLY A 286 3.37 -23.83 -3.34
N LEU A 287 3.37 -22.52 -3.11
CA LEU A 287 2.20 -21.69 -2.87
C LEU A 287 1.65 -21.20 -4.22
N VAL A 288 0.35 -21.37 -4.42
CA VAL A 288 -0.35 -21.09 -5.67
C VAL A 288 -1.07 -19.76 -5.60
N ALA A 289 -1.88 -19.56 -4.56
CA ALA A 289 -2.71 -18.36 -4.40
C ALA A 289 -3.01 -18.08 -2.93
N LEU A 290 -3.47 -16.87 -2.64
CA LEU A 290 -3.91 -16.45 -1.31
C LEU A 290 -5.40 -16.79 -1.19
N ALA A 291 -5.74 -17.75 -0.33
CA ALA A 291 -7.11 -18.18 -0.10
C ALA A 291 -7.85 -17.26 0.89
N GLY A 292 -7.15 -16.72 1.89
CA GLY A 292 -7.76 -15.84 2.88
C GLY A 292 -6.82 -15.29 3.94
N ILE A 293 -7.35 -14.36 4.73
CA ILE A 293 -6.64 -13.69 5.82
C ILE A 293 -7.57 -13.47 7.01
N GLY A 294 -7.13 -13.91 8.19
CA GLY A 294 -7.88 -13.87 9.43
C GLY A 294 -7.07 -13.31 10.59
N SER A 295 -7.79 -12.95 11.66
CA SER A 295 -7.21 -12.53 12.93
C SER A 295 -6.13 -11.43 12.82
N VAL A 296 -6.28 -10.52 11.87
CA VAL A 296 -5.36 -9.39 11.70
C VAL A 296 -5.43 -8.52 12.95
N ARG A 297 -4.29 -8.36 13.62
CA ARG A 297 -4.15 -7.50 14.79
C ARG A 297 -2.89 -6.69 14.67
N VAL A 298 -3.02 -5.38 14.73
CA VAL A 298 -1.87 -4.49 14.89
C VAL A 298 -1.44 -4.50 16.35
N GLU A 299 -0.19 -4.88 16.61
CA GLU A 299 0.39 -4.73 17.94
C GLU A 299 0.44 -3.24 18.28
N ALA A 300 -0.31 -2.84 19.30
CA ALA A 300 -0.26 -1.48 19.82
C ALA A 300 1.15 -1.23 20.36
N ASN A 301 2.02 -0.64 19.55
CA ASN A 301 3.34 -0.28 19.98
C ASN A 301 3.19 0.67 21.17
N GLN A 302 3.71 0.26 22.34
CA GLN A 302 3.83 1.20 23.45
C GLN A 302 4.64 2.37 22.88
N PRO A 303 4.08 3.60 22.85
CA PRO A 303 4.78 4.72 22.26
C PRO A 303 6.12 4.82 22.96
N SER A 304 7.18 4.47 22.23
CA SER A 304 8.55 4.53 22.75
C SER A 304 8.68 5.88 23.41
N ALA A 305 8.89 5.88 24.73
CA ALA A 305 8.85 7.10 25.54
C ALA A 305 9.66 8.16 24.79
N PRO A 306 9.08 9.34 24.49
CA PRO A 306 9.68 10.31 23.59
C PRO A 306 11.11 10.53 24.06
N THR A 307 12.07 10.09 23.23
CA THR A 307 13.47 10.08 23.66
C THR A 307 13.80 11.54 23.99
N PRO A 308 14.19 11.86 25.24
CA PRO A 308 14.23 13.24 25.72
C PRO A 308 15.29 14.11 25.02
N ASN A 309 16.02 13.55 24.05
CA ASN A 309 17.01 14.21 23.23
C ASN A 309 16.48 14.78 21.90
N ASN A 310 15.20 14.59 21.54
CA ASN A 310 14.58 15.24 20.36
C ASN A 310 14.25 16.74 20.58
N ARG A 311 15.03 17.45 21.40
CA ARG A 311 14.91 18.91 21.57
C ARG A 311 15.51 19.71 20.40
N GLY A 312 16.02 19.03 19.36
CA GLY A 312 16.64 19.67 18.19
C GLY A 312 15.89 19.49 16.87
N ASN A 313 14.88 18.64 16.79
CA ASN A 313 14.22 18.35 15.52
C ASN A 313 13.14 19.41 15.29
N GLY A 314 13.42 20.33 14.37
CA GLY A 314 12.48 21.37 13.99
C GLY A 314 11.16 20.77 13.49
N PRO A 315 10.06 21.55 13.49
CA PRO A 315 8.73 21.09 13.07
C PRO A 315 8.66 20.59 11.61
N ALA A 316 9.69 20.84 10.80
CA ALA A 316 9.83 20.36 9.43
C ALA A 316 10.44 18.95 9.34
N ASP A 317 11.15 18.48 10.38
CA ASP A 317 11.83 17.20 10.34
C ASP A 317 10.82 16.06 10.13
N PRO A 318 11.01 15.18 9.12
CA PRO A 318 10.18 13.98 9.00
C PRO A 318 10.08 13.25 10.35
N GLY A 319 11.17 13.20 11.12
CA GLY A 319 11.25 12.44 12.36
C GLY A 319 11.66 10.99 12.11
N THR A 320 11.57 10.17 13.15
CA THR A 320 11.89 8.74 13.06
C THR A 320 10.77 7.99 12.36
N ALA A 321 11.13 7.02 11.53
CA ALA A 321 10.18 6.10 10.92
C ALA A 321 9.31 5.43 11.99
N LEU A 322 7.99 5.39 11.78
CA LEU A 322 7.09 4.70 12.68
C LEU A 322 7.14 3.22 12.33
N MET A 323 7.62 2.41 13.26
CA MET A 323 7.61 0.96 13.14
C MET A 323 6.37 0.44 13.85
N GLU A 324 5.63 -0.46 13.21
CA GLU A 324 4.45 -1.16 13.75
C GLU A 324 4.55 -2.62 13.33
N ALA A 325 3.98 -3.53 14.11
CA ALA A 325 3.88 -4.94 13.76
C ALA A 325 2.40 -5.32 13.66
N ALA A 326 2.05 -6.21 12.73
CA ALA A 326 0.74 -6.83 12.72
C ALA A 326 0.85 -8.34 12.56
N ASP A 327 0.09 -9.04 13.38
CA ASP A 327 -0.02 -10.49 13.32
C ASP A 327 -1.23 -10.85 12.47
N ALA A 328 -1.11 -11.86 11.62
CA ALA A 328 -2.23 -12.37 10.85
C ALA A 328 -2.15 -13.89 10.68
N THR A 329 -3.31 -14.54 10.65
CA THR A 329 -3.43 -15.91 10.16
C THR A 329 -3.69 -15.86 8.66
N VAL A 330 -2.81 -16.44 7.88
CA VAL A 330 -2.85 -16.41 6.42
C VAL A 330 -3.08 -17.81 5.87
N PHE A 331 -3.93 -17.91 4.85
CA PHE A 331 -4.33 -19.16 4.22
C PHE A 331 -3.92 -19.15 2.76
N PHE A 332 -3.13 -20.14 2.35
CA PHE A 332 -2.62 -20.27 0.99
C PHE A 332 -3.17 -21.54 0.34
N LEU A 333 -3.57 -21.44 -0.92
CA LEU A 333 -3.66 -22.61 -1.79
C LEU A 333 -2.24 -23.06 -2.12
N ALA A 334 -1.99 -24.36 -2.04
CA ALA A 334 -0.66 -24.91 -2.25
C ALA A 334 -0.70 -26.22 -3.04
N THR A 335 0.43 -26.57 -3.62
CA THR A 335 0.69 -27.89 -4.21
C THR A 335 1.65 -28.65 -3.31
N GLY A 336 1.52 -29.96 -3.28
CA GLY A 336 2.46 -30.82 -2.58
C GLY A 336 2.75 -32.10 -3.35
N GLU A 337 3.58 -32.91 -2.75
CA GLU A 337 3.90 -34.25 -3.22
C GLU A 337 3.93 -35.21 -2.02
N ALA A 338 3.47 -36.44 -2.23
CA ALA A 338 3.59 -37.54 -1.28
C ALA A 338 4.45 -38.64 -1.89
N THR A 339 5.36 -39.20 -1.10
CA THR A 339 6.01 -40.48 -1.44
C THR A 339 5.16 -41.61 -0.87
N VAL A 340 4.60 -42.41 -1.76
CA VAL A 340 3.72 -43.53 -1.42
C VAL A 340 4.36 -44.85 -1.79
N GLN A 341 4.06 -45.89 -1.02
CA GLN A 341 4.39 -47.26 -1.37
C GLN A 341 3.10 -48.06 -1.54
N THR A 342 3.03 -48.81 -2.62
CA THR A 342 1.88 -49.67 -2.90
C THR A 342 2.31 -51.14 -2.85
N LEU A 343 1.62 -51.92 -2.03
CA LEU A 343 1.79 -53.38 -1.95
C LEU A 343 0.69 -54.08 -2.75
N LEU A 344 1.00 -54.45 -4.00
CA LEU A 344 0.07 -55.20 -4.84
C LEU A 344 0.17 -56.70 -4.54
N ASN A 345 -0.84 -57.27 -3.86
CA ASN A 345 -1.09 -58.71 -3.75
C ASN A 345 0.13 -59.59 -3.41
N GLY A 346 1.03 -59.12 -2.54
CA GLY A 346 2.23 -59.87 -2.12
C GLY A 346 3.43 -59.80 -3.08
N GLY A 347 3.41 -58.88 -4.05
CA GLY A 347 4.56 -58.52 -4.88
C GLY A 347 5.56 -57.58 -4.18
N ASP A 348 6.64 -57.26 -4.89
CA ASP A 348 7.62 -56.28 -4.44
C ASP A 348 6.95 -54.90 -4.31
N PRO A 349 7.27 -54.12 -3.26
CA PRO A 349 6.67 -52.80 -3.07
C PRO A 349 7.14 -51.83 -4.16
N GLU A 350 6.20 -51.14 -4.80
CA GLU A 350 6.47 -50.04 -5.71
C GLU A 350 6.42 -48.72 -4.93
N VAL A 351 7.40 -47.84 -5.14
CA VAL A 351 7.47 -46.50 -4.53
C VAL A 351 7.28 -45.47 -5.62
N GLU A 352 6.30 -44.59 -5.44
CA GLU A 352 5.97 -43.53 -6.38
C GLU A 352 5.86 -42.18 -5.65
N VAL A 353 6.16 -41.10 -6.37
CA VAL A 353 5.89 -39.73 -5.91
C VAL A 353 4.63 -39.24 -6.59
N VAL A 354 3.59 -38.98 -5.81
CA VAL A 354 2.26 -38.61 -6.28
C VAL A 354 2.00 -37.14 -5.96
N PRO A 355 1.52 -36.32 -6.93
CA PRO A 355 1.18 -34.93 -6.68
C PRO A 355 -0.07 -34.81 -5.79
N ILE A 356 -0.08 -33.83 -4.90
CA ILE A 356 -1.22 -33.44 -4.06
C ILE A 356 -1.66 -32.05 -4.50
N ASN A 357 -2.84 -31.97 -5.10
CA ASN A 357 -3.27 -30.76 -5.81
C ASN A 357 -4.33 -29.93 -5.05
N SER A 358 -4.80 -30.41 -3.89
CA SER A 358 -5.80 -29.75 -3.04
C SER A 358 -5.26 -29.55 -1.62
N VAL A 359 -4.23 -28.70 -1.48
CA VAL A 359 -3.63 -28.38 -0.17
C VAL A 359 -3.97 -26.96 0.24
N LEU A 360 -4.50 -26.80 1.46
CA LEU A 360 -4.63 -25.52 2.14
C LEU A 360 -3.55 -25.41 3.22
N VAL A 361 -2.71 -24.38 3.13
CA VAL A 361 -1.69 -24.09 4.14
C VAL A 361 -2.14 -22.91 4.99
N ARG A 362 -2.26 -23.12 6.28
CA ARG A 362 -2.52 -22.07 7.28
C ARG A 362 -1.22 -21.73 8.01
N ALA A 363 -0.81 -20.46 7.95
CA ALA A 363 0.37 -19.93 8.62
C ALA A 363 0.02 -18.77 9.55
N GLN A 364 0.73 -18.64 10.67
CA GLN A 364 0.69 -17.45 11.52
C GLN A 364 1.92 -16.60 11.23
N LEU A 365 1.69 -15.38 10.74
CA LEU A 365 2.73 -14.50 10.23
C LEU A 365 2.70 -13.15 10.94
N THR A 366 3.89 -12.65 11.29
CA THR A 366 4.12 -11.27 11.72
C THR A 366 4.62 -10.44 10.56
N PHE A 367 3.99 -9.29 10.34
CA PHE A 367 4.36 -8.30 9.33
C PHE A 367 4.89 -7.04 10.00
N GLN A 368 6.07 -6.60 9.59
CA GLN A 368 6.65 -5.34 10.07
C GLN A 368 6.30 -4.22 9.10
N PHE A 369 5.68 -3.18 9.63
CA PHE A 369 5.32 -1.96 8.93
C PHE A 369 6.31 -0.84 9.26
N VAL A 370 6.72 -0.10 8.23
CA VAL A 370 7.45 1.16 8.37
C VAL A 370 6.65 2.24 7.65
N ASP A 371 6.16 3.22 8.41
CA ASP A 371 5.32 4.32 7.92
C ASP A 371 4.07 3.86 7.14
N GLY A 372 3.53 2.69 7.52
CA GLY A 372 2.33 2.09 6.92
C GLY A 372 2.60 1.12 5.76
N VAL A 373 3.86 0.84 5.42
CA VAL A 373 4.25 -0.10 4.36
C VAL A 373 4.95 -1.32 4.94
N ILE A 374 4.62 -2.51 4.45
CA ILE A 374 5.23 -3.76 4.89
C ILE A 374 6.68 -3.84 4.39
N THR A 375 7.64 -3.91 5.30
CA THR A 375 9.07 -4.03 4.98
C THR A 375 9.61 -5.44 5.14
N SER A 376 8.99 -6.25 6.00
CA SER A 376 9.38 -7.65 6.20
C SER A 376 8.23 -8.47 6.73
N LEU A 377 8.33 -9.78 6.51
CA LEU A 377 7.44 -10.79 7.06
C LEU A 377 8.27 -11.85 7.78
N ALA A 378 7.71 -12.50 8.79
CA ALA A 378 8.30 -13.66 9.44
C ALA A 378 7.20 -14.60 9.92
N ALA A 379 7.49 -15.89 10.00
CA ALA A 379 6.58 -16.85 10.61
C ALA A 379 6.73 -16.87 12.14
N ASP A 380 5.61 -16.87 12.85
CA ASP A 380 5.60 -16.95 14.32
C ASP A 380 5.67 -18.40 14.79
N THR A 381 5.05 -19.30 14.03
CA THR A 381 4.93 -20.72 14.32
C THR A 381 5.06 -21.56 13.07
N ASP A 382 5.15 -22.88 13.25
CA ASP A 382 4.99 -23.83 12.16
C ASP A 382 3.62 -23.62 11.48
N ALA A 383 3.61 -23.75 10.14
CA ALA A 383 2.41 -23.74 9.34
C ALA A 383 1.78 -25.13 9.30
N THR A 384 0.46 -25.18 9.17
CA THR A 384 -0.32 -26.42 9.12
C THR A 384 -0.91 -26.62 7.75
N ALA A 385 -0.74 -27.80 7.16
CA ALA A 385 -1.34 -28.18 5.90
C ALA A 385 -2.60 -29.05 6.13
N MET A 386 -3.63 -28.78 5.34
CA MET A 386 -4.90 -29.49 5.32
C MET A 386 -5.19 -29.94 3.89
N ILE A 387 -5.91 -31.05 3.75
CA ILE A 387 -6.43 -31.57 2.48
C ILE A 387 -7.94 -31.69 2.62
N LEU A 388 -8.67 -31.33 1.57
CA LEU A 388 -10.11 -31.56 1.49
C LEU A 388 -10.35 -32.86 0.70
N GLU A 389 -11.28 -33.69 1.17
CA GLU A 389 -11.72 -34.90 0.48
C GLU A 389 -12.28 -34.57 -0.91
N GLU A 390 -12.07 -35.47 -1.87
CA GLU A 390 -12.46 -35.25 -3.27
C GLU A 390 -13.93 -35.58 -3.53
N ALA A 391 -14.53 -36.42 -2.69
CA ALA A 391 -15.87 -36.91 -2.83
C ALA A 391 -16.42 -37.36 -1.46
N PHE A 392 -17.74 -37.49 -1.37
CA PHE A 392 -18.45 -37.80 -0.14
C PHE A 392 -19.43 -38.95 -0.34
N ASP A 393 -19.78 -39.62 0.76
CA ASP A 393 -20.69 -40.77 0.74
C ASP A 393 -22.16 -40.36 0.52
N ASP A 394 -22.55 -39.19 1.04
CA ASP A 394 -23.89 -38.61 0.91
C ASP A 394 -23.87 -37.09 0.72
N ASP A 395 -25.02 -36.53 0.30
CA ASP A 395 -25.19 -35.12 -0.04
C ASP A 395 -25.21 -34.19 1.19
N GLU A 396 -25.59 -34.70 2.35
CA GLU A 396 -25.62 -33.94 3.60
C GLU A 396 -24.20 -33.73 4.15
N ALA A 397 -23.40 -34.80 4.18
CA ALA A 397 -21.98 -34.76 4.55
C ALA A 397 -21.18 -33.84 3.62
N LEU A 398 -21.45 -33.90 2.32
CA LEU A 398 -20.88 -32.97 1.34
C LEU A 398 -21.21 -31.51 1.70
N ALA A 399 -22.50 -31.20 1.90
CA ALA A 399 -22.92 -29.83 2.17
C ALA A 399 -22.27 -29.30 3.45
N GLU A 400 -22.19 -30.12 4.50
CA GLU A 400 -21.49 -29.78 5.75
C GLU A 400 -20.00 -29.53 5.51
N ALA A 401 -19.32 -30.39 4.75
CA ALA A 401 -17.91 -30.24 4.44
C ALA A 401 -17.60 -29.01 3.57
N VAL A 402 -18.46 -28.64 2.63
CA VAL A 402 -18.34 -27.41 1.84
C VAL A 402 -18.47 -26.18 2.75
N ILE A 403 -19.45 -26.18 3.67
CA ILE A 403 -19.63 -25.09 4.65
C ILE A 403 -18.42 -25.00 5.57
N GLU A 404 -17.93 -26.12 6.09
CA GLU A 404 -16.75 -26.18 6.94
C GLU A 404 -15.51 -25.66 6.20
N ALA A 405 -15.32 -26.06 4.95
CA ALA A 405 -14.20 -25.63 4.12
C ALA A 405 -14.21 -24.11 3.88
N LEU A 406 -15.38 -23.52 3.62
CA LEU A 406 -15.54 -22.07 3.45
C LEU A 406 -15.33 -21.31 4.76
N ASN A 407 -15.88 -21.83 5.87
CA ASN A 407 -15.70 -21.26 7.20
C ASN A 407 -14.28 -21.38 7.76
N THR A 408 -13.50 -22.36 7.26
CA THR A 408 -12.10 -22.52 7.61
C THR A 408 -11.25 -21.35 7.10
N VAL A 409 -11.62 -20.76 5.96
CA VAL A 409 -10.87 -19.68 5.32
C VAL A 409 -11.57 -18.33 5.57
N PRO A 410 -11.04 -17.48 6.47
CA PRO A 410 -11.60 -16.18 6.75
C PRO A 410 -11.64 -15.31 5.50
N GLY A 411 -12.84 -14.85 5.16
CA GLY A 411 -13.18 -14.18 3.91
C GLY A 411 -14.62 -14.51 3.50
N ILE A 412 -15.06 -15.76 3.71
CA ILE A 412 -16.44 -16.21 3.50
C ILE A 412 -16.92 -16.86 4.80
N ALA A 413 -17.04 -16.05 5.86
CA ALA A 413 -17.60 -16.56 7.10
C ALA A 413 -19.13 -16.64 6.93
N LEU A 414 -19.63 -17.85 6.73
CA LEU A 414 -21.06 -18.13 6.61
C LEU A 414 -21.69 -18.04 8.00
N ASP A 415 -22.85 -17.41 8.06
CA ASP A 415 -23.63 -17.36 9.30
C ASP A 415 -24.17 -18.76 9.63
N SER A 416 -24.41 -19.00 10.93
CA SER A 416 -25.10 -20.21 11.39
C SER A 416 -26.57 -20.15 10.95
N GLY A 417 -26.85 -20.60 9.74
CA GLY A 417 -28.16 -20.54 9.11
C GLY A 417 -28.19 -21.29 7.77
N PRO A 418 -29.37 -21.38 7.13
CA PRO A 418 -29.45 -21.91 5.76
C PRO A 418 -28.55 -21.08 4.83
N LEU A 419 -27.91 -21.75 3.86
CA LEU A 419 -27.04 -21.09 2.88
C LEU A 419 -27.81 -20.21 1.89
N GLU A 420 -29.12 -20.39 1.81
CA GLU A 420 -30.01 -19.64 0.94
C GLU A 420 -30.01 -18.16 1.32
N ASP A 421 -29.69 -17.31 0.33
CA ASP A 421 -29.74 -15.85 0.41
C ASP A 421 -28.81 -15.20 1.46
N GLN A 422 -27.70 -15.86 1.83
CA GLN A 422 -26.69 -15.24 2.67
C GLN A 422 -25.94 -14.14 1.91
N VAL A 423 -25.81 -12.97 2.53
CA VAL A 423 -24.99 -11.86 2.05
C VAL A 423 -23.86 -11.63 3.06
N ILE A 424 -22.63 -11.77 2.62
CA ILE A 424 -21.43 -11.67 3.47
C ILE A 424 -20.63 -10.45 3.03
N ASP A 425 -20.45 -9.49 3.94
CA ASP A 425 -19.54 -8.36 3.73
C ASP A 425 -18.09 -8.80 3.89
N ILE A 426 -17.23 -8.40 2.95
CA ILE A 426 -15.79 -8.68 3.04
C ILE A 426 -15.12 -7.57 3.88
N PRO A 427 -14.56 -7.89 5.07
CA PRO A 427 -14.05 -6.87 5.97
C PRO A 427 -12.93 -6.04 5.35
N GLY A 428 -13.03 -4.72 5.50
CA GLY A 428 -12.04 -3.76 4.96
C GLY A 428 -12.28 -3.40 3.49
N THR A 429 -13.44 -3.74 2.94
CA THR A 429 -13.79 -3.46 1.54
C THR A 429 -15.25 -3.04 1.45
N LYS A 430 -15.69 -2.63 0.26
CA LYS A 430 -17.12 -2.47 -0.05
C LYS A 430 -17.70 -3.69 -0.76
N ALA A 431 -16.91 -4.75 -0.90
CA ALA A 431 -17.34 -5.95 -1.58
C ALA A 431 -18.24 -6.76 -0.66
N HIS A 432 -19.28 -7.35 -1.24
CA HIS A 432 -20.08 -8.36 -0.56
C HIS A 432 -20.32 -9.55 -1.49
N VAL A 433 -20.62 -10.67 -0.86
CA VAL A 433 -20.78 -11.95 -1.51
C VAL A 433 -22.18 -12.45 -1.25
N ALA A 434 -22.93 -12.71 -2.32
CA ALA A 434 -24.25 -13.31 -2.22
C ALA A 434 -24.15 -14.80 -2.58
N LEU A 435 -24.65 -15.66 -1.69
CA LEU A 435 -24.70 -17.09 -1.91
C LEU A 435 -26.11 -17.52 -2.30
N SER A 436 -26.19 -18.43 -3.26
CA SER A 436 -27.41 -19.15 -3.57
C SER A 436 -27.11 -20.64 -3.67
N THR A 437 -28.06 -21.46 -3.25
CA THR A 437 -27.94 -22.92 -3.36
C THR A 437 -29.12 -23.48 -4.13
N SER A 438 -28.86 -24.53 -4.89
CA SER A 438 -29.88 -25.24 -5.64
C SER A 438 -29.71 -26.74 -5.41
N ARG A 439 -30.81 -27.40 -5.05
CA ARG A 439 -30.90 -28.86 -4.98
C ARG A 439 -31.67 -29.35 -6.20
N PHE A 440 -31.06 -30.24 -6.95
CA PHE A 440 -31.70 -30.94 -8.06
C PHE A 440 -32.14 -32.34 -7.58
N GLY A 441 -32.99 -33.02 -8.37
CA GLY A 441 -33.39 -34.39 -8.05
C GLY A 441 -32.17 -35.33 -7.97
N ASP A 442 -32.30 -36.45 -7.26
CA ASP A 442 -31.26 -37.49 -7.13
C ASP A 442 -29.99 -37.07 -6.35
N GLY A 443 -30.11 -36.15 -5.38
CA GLY A 443 -29.01 -35.76 -4.47
C GLY A 443 -27.98 -34.81 -5.08
N GLN A 444 -28.22 -34.34 -6.31
CA GLN A 444 -27.41 -33.32 -6.95
C GLN A 444 -27.58 -31.97 -6.27
N TRP A 445 -26.47 -31.26 -6.06
CA TRP A 445 -26.46 -29.97 -5.37
C TRP A 445 -25.45 -29.03 -5.99
N ALA A 446 -25.80 -27.76 -6.10
CA ALA A 446 -24.89 -26.71 -6.50
C ALA A 446 -25.03 -25.48 -5.61
N MET A 447 -23.90 -24.83 -5.34
CA MET A 447 -23.82 -23.53 -4.70
C MET A 447 -23.15 -22.55 -5.63
N GLU A 448 -23.78 -21.39 -5.79
CA GLU A 448 -23.30 -20.28 -6.56
C GLU A 448 -22.93 -19.12 -5.62
N ILE A 449 -21.77 -18.54 -5.89
CA ILE A 449 -21.21 -17.38 -5.22
C ILE A 449 -21.16 -16.24 -6.23
N ASN A 450 -21.89 -15.17 -5.94
CA ASN A 450 -21.90 -13.94 -6.72
C ASN A 450 -21.13 -12.85 -5.96
N LEU A 451 -20.05 -12.36 -6.57
CA LEU A 451 -19.25 -11.26 -6.02
C LEU A 451 -19.77 -9.93 -6.56
N TRP A 452 -20.19 -9.07 -5.65
CA TRP A 452 -20.66 -7.73 -5.95
C TRP A 452 -19.67 -6.69 -5.43
N LEU A 453 -19.31 -5.73 -6.28
CA LEU A 453 -18.44 -4.60 -5.95
C LEU A 453 -19.27 -3.31 -5.96
N GLY A 454 -18.97 -2.38 -5.05
CA GLY A 454 -19.62 -1.07 -5.00
C GLY A 454 -20.28 -0.78 -3.66
N ASN A 455 -20.97 0.34 -3.54
CA ASN A 455 -21.77 0.67 -2.36
C ASN A 455 -23.24 0.26 -2.57
N ASP A 456 -24.07 0.36 -1.53
CA ASP A 456 -25.50 0.02 -1.55
C ASP A 456 -26.30 0.67 -2.70
N GLU A 457 -25.82 1.79 -3.25
CA GLU A 457 -26.49 2.53 -4.32
C GLU A 457 -26.02 2.15 -5.74
N GLU A 458 -24.79 1.65 -5.90
CA GLU A 458 -24.16 1.33 -7.19
C GLU A 458 -23.41 -0.01 -7.10
N GLN A 459 -24.16 -1.11 -7.00
CA GLN A 459 -23.60 -2.46 -6.98
C GLN A 459 -23.43 -2.99 -8.41
N GLU A 460 -22.22 -3.46 -8.74
CA GLU A 460 -21.89 -4.12 -10.00
C GLU A 460 -21.47 -5.56 -9.73
N LEU A 461 -22.05 -6.52 -10.48
CA LEU A 461 -21.67 -7.92 -10.41
C LEU A 461 -20.31 -8.09 -11.11
N GLU A 462 -19.28 -8.38 -10.33
CA GLU A 462 -17.92 -8.61 -10.85
C GLU A 462 -17.79 -10.02 -11.45
N GLY A 463 -18.46 -11.01 -10.85
CA GLY A 463 -18.47 -12.35 -11.40
C GLY A 463 -19.20 -13.37 -10.56
N THR A 464 -19.25 -14.57 -11.11
CA THR A 464 -19.93 -15.73 -10.53
C THR A 464 -19.00 -16.94 -10.58
N ALA A 465 -18.96 -17.67 -9.49
CA ALA A 465 -18.26 -18.95 -9.35
C ALA A 465 -19.08 -19.88 -8.46
N GLY A 466 -18.83 -21.18 -8.50
CA GLY A 466 -19.60 -22.12 -7.71
C GLY A 466 -18.95 -23.45 -7.46
N VAL A 467 -19.57 -24.20 -6.56
CA VAL A 467 -19.35 -25.62 -6.35
C VAL A 467 -20.55 -26.36 -6.92
N GLU A 468 -20.30 -27.44 -7.63
CA GLU A 468 -21.36 -28.39 -7.97
C GLU A 468 -20.92 -29.81 -7.65
N CYS A 469 -21.91 -30.61 -7.30
CA CYS A 469 -21.76 -32.03 -7.11
C CYS A 469 -22.83 -32.76 -7.91
N GLU A 470 -22.35 -33.71 -8.70
CA GLU A 470 -23.18 -34.64 -9.44
C GLU A 470 -23.02 -36.03 -8.85
N TYR A 471 -24.14 -36.69 -8.58
CA TYR A 471 -24.15 -38.09 -8.17
C TYR A 471 -23.46 -38.99 -9.21
N ASP A 472 -22.45 -39.75 -8.80
CA ASP A 472 -21.80 -40.73 -9.66
C ASP A 472 -22.47 -42.11 -9.52
N PRO A 473 -23.27 -42.56 -10.52
CA PRO A 473 -23.89 -43.88 -10.48
C PRO A 473 -22.87 -45.03 -10.59
N SER A 474 -21.61 -44.75 -10.96
CA SER A 474 -20.54 -45.72 -11.06
C SER A 474 -19.97 -46.14 -9.69
N SER A 475 -20.28 -45.37 -8.64
CA SER A 475 -19.92 -45.68 -7.25
C SER A 475 -20.54 -46.99 -6.72
N TRP A 476 -21.59 -47.53 -7.34
CA TRP A 476 -22.23 -48.78 -6.88
C TRP A 476 -21.40 -50.04 -7.16
N TRP A 477 -21.13 -50.79 -6.09
CA TRP A 477 -20.54 -52.12 -6.16
C TRP A 477 -21.65 -53.17 -6.22
N GLY A 478 -21.78 -53.84 -7.37
CA GLY A 478 -22.82 -54.87 -7.59
C GLY A 478 -24.10 -54.38 -8.28
N GLY A 479 -24.09 -53.17 -8.85
CA GLY A 479 -25.25 -52.55 -9.51
C GLY A 479 -26.17 -51.80 -8.54
N ARG A 480 -27.33 -51.31 -9.02
CA ARG A 480 -28.28 -50.50 -8.22
C ARG A 480 -28.88 -51.20 -6.99
N GLU A 481 -28.76 -52.52 -6.89
CA GLU A 481 -29.15 -53.30 -5.69
C GLU A 481 -27.95 -53.66 -4.80
N GLY A 482 -26.76 -53.15 -5.12
CA GLY A 482 -25.50 -53.46 -4.47
C GLY A 482 -25.23 -52.65 -3.21
N PHE A 483 -23.96 -52.36 -2.93
CA PHE A 483 -23.56 -51.38 -1.92
C PHE A 483 -23.02 -50.15 -2.65
N GLN A 484 -23.42 -48.97 -2.22
CA GLN A 484 -22.79 -47.73 -2.67
C GLN A 484 -21.36 -47.72 -2.12
N GLY A 485 -20.38 -47.67 -3.01
CA GLY A 485 -18.99 -47.48 -2.63
C GLY A 485 -18.75 -46.07 -2.11
N PRO A 486 -17.57 -45.83 -1.52
CA PRO A 486 -17.16 -44.47 -1.16
C PRO A 486 -17.16 -43.56 -2.39
N ASP A 487 -17.16 -42.24 -2.16
CA ASP A 487 -16.95 -41.22 -3.20
C ASP A 487 -18.12 -41.02 -4.19
N ALA A 488 -19.35 -41.27 -3.78
CA ALA A 488 -20.52 -41.18 -4.66
C ALA A 488 -20.90 -39.75 -5.10
N TYR A 489 -20.41 -38.75 -4.37
CA TYR A 489 -20.70 -37.34 -4.59
C TYR A 489 -19.39 -36.56 -4.83
N PRO A 490 -18.79 -36.65 -6.03
CA PRO A 490 -17.58 -35.91 -6.38
C PRO A 490 -17.82 -34.40 -6.44
N VAL A 491 -16.87 -33.64 -5.90
CA VAL A 491 -16.93 -32.19 -5.89
C VAL A 491 -16.17 -31.59 -7.06
N SER A 492 -16.85 -30.70 -7.79
CA SER A 492 -16.26 -29.88 -8.83
C SER A 492 -16.54 -28.40 -8.58
N VAL A 493 -15.66 -27.55 -9.10
CA VAL A 493 -15.81 -26.08 -9.02
C VAL A 493 -15.80 -25.50 -10.42
N TRP A 494 -16.60 -24.46 -10.61
CA TRP A 494 -16.76 -23.80 -11.91
C TRP A 494 -16.73 -22.29 -11.73
N GLY A 495 -16.24 -21.59 -12.75
CA GLY A 495 -16.02 -20.15 -12.70
C GLY A 495 -14.78 -19.74 -13.48
N THR A 496 -14.75 -18.50 -13.96
CA THR A 496 -13.61 -18.01 -14.75
C THR A 496 -12.42 -17.72 -13.84
N GLY A 497 -11.23 -18.25 -14.15
CA GLY A 497 -10.00 -17.96 -13.41
C GLY A 497 -9.91 -18.62 -12.03
N LEU A 498 -10.61 -19.74 -11.81
CA LEU A 498 -10.44 -20.57 -10.62
C LEU A 498 -9.21 -21.47 -10.71
N HIS A 499 -8.67 -21.82 -9.55
CA HIS A 499 -7.71 -22.91 -9.39
C HIS A 499 -8.48 -24.24 -9.26
N ASP A 500 -8.90 -24.81 -10.38
CA ASP A 500 -9.75 -26.01 -10.48
C ASP A 500 -9.25 -27.21 -9.65
N THR A 501 -7.94 -27.32 -9.48
CA THR A 501 -7.30 -28.36 -8.67
C THR A 501 -7.56 -28.26 -7.16
N HIS A 502 -7.93 -27.08 -6.65
CA HIS A 502 -8.05 -26.78 -5.22
C HIS A 502 -9.49 -26.81 -4.69
N LYS A 503 -10.42 -27.35 -5.49
CA LYS A 503 -11.80 -27.63 -5.11
C LYS A 503 -12.46 -26.42 -4.43
N VAL A 504 -13.19 -26.62 -3.33
CA VAL A 504 -13.97 -25.57 -2.63
C VAL A 504 -13.09 -24.38 -2.23
N TRP A 505 -11.85 -24.61 -1.79
CA TRP A 505 -10.95 -23.53 -1.38
C TRP A 505 -10.53 -22.61 -2.54
N ALA A 506 -10.66 -23.06 -3.78
CA ALA A 506 -10.45 -22.22 -4.97
C ALA A 506 -11.40 -21.01 -4.98
N LEU A 507 -12.61 -21.14 -4.44
CA LEU A 507 -13.60 -20.06 -4.37
C LEU A 507 -13.13 -18.92 -3.47
N SER A 508 -12.54 -19.23 -2.31
CA SER A 508 -11.98 -18.21 -1.42
C SER A 508 -10.86 -17.44 -2.09
N ALA A 509 -9.92 -18.14 -2.75
CA ALA A 509 -8.85 -17.48 -3.49
C ALA A 509 -9.37 -16.62 -4.65
N TRP A 510 -10.39 -17.12 -5.37
CA TRP A 510 -11.04 -16.41 -6.46
C TRP A 510 -11.66 -15.08 -6.02
N LEU A 511 -12.27 -15.03 -4.83
CA LEU A 511 -12.79 -13.79 -4.24
C LEU A 511 -11.65 -12.82 -3.89
N ILE A 512 -10.65 -13.29 -3.13
CA ILE A 512 -9.52 -12.46 -2.71
C ILE A 512 -8.81 -11.81 -3.91
N ASP A 513 -8.72 -12.54 -5.03
CA ASP A 513 -8.05 -12.07 -6.25
C ASP A 513 -8.83 -10.98 -7.00
N ARG A 514 -10.17 -10.97 -6.91
CA ARG A 514 -11.03 -10.02 -7.64
C ARG A 514 -11.38 -8.77 -6.87
N ILE A 515 -11.22 -8.81 -5.56
CA ILE A 515 -11.47 -7.65 -4.71
C ILE A 515 -10.35 -6.63 -4.91
N ASP A 516 -10.74 -5.37 -5.13
CA ASP A 516 -9.82 -4.24 -5.09
C ASP A 516 -9.54 -3.88 -3.63
N TRP A 517 -8.40 -4.35 -3.13
CA TRP A 517 -7.97 -4.11 -1.76
C TRP A 517 -7.37 -2.71 -1.65
N PRO A 518 -8.02 -1.78 -0.93
CA PRO A 518 -7.58 -0.39 -0.87
C PRO A 518 -6.18 -0.32 -0.25
N GLN A 519 -5.34 0.59 -0.74
CA GLN A 519 -4.00 0.70 -0.17
C GLN A 519 -4.00 1.19 1.27
N PHE A 520 -4.99 2.02 1.61
CA PHE A 520 -5.25 2.51 2.94
C PHE A 520 -6.76 2.49 3.18
N LEU A 521 -7.22 2.10 4.38
CA LEU A 521 -8.62 2.21 4.73
C LEU A 521 -8.89 3.56 5.38
N VAL A 522 -9.93 4.26 4.94
CA VAL A 522 -10.47 5.38 5.70
C VAL A 522 -11.45 4.80 6.70
N LEU A 523 -11.07 4.70 7.97
CA LEU A 523 -12.07 4.63 9.02
C LEU A 523 -12.79 5.98 9.02
N THR A 524 -13.96 6.05 8.39
CA THR A 524 -14.92 7.09 8.73
C THR A 524 -15.23 6.85 10.21
N PRO A 525 -14.86 7.77 11.12
CA PRO A 525 -15.21 7.57 12.52
C PRO A 525 -16.73 7.42 12.57
N GLU A 526 -17.22 6.27 13.05
CA GLU A 526 -18.63 6.13 13.33
C GLU A 526 -19.04 7.35 14.15
N PRO A 527 -20.10 8.08 13.76
CA PRO A 527 -20.58 9.18 14.57
C PRO A 527 -20.88 8.59 15.93
N VAL A 528 -20.05 8.95 16.92
CA VAL A 528 -20.27 8.58 18.32
C VAL A 528 -21.69 9.01 18.61
N ALA A 529 -22.60 8.04 18.70
CA ALA A 529 -24.00 8.30 18.93
C ALA A 529 -24.05 9.22 20.14
N ALA A 530 -24.51 10.45 19.94
CA ALA A 530 -24.68 11.39 21.01
C ALA A 530 -25.65 10.71 21.97
N THR A 531 -25.12 10.20 23.09
CA THR A 531 -25.92 9.73 24.20
C THR A 531 -26.64 10.97 24.70
N ASN A 532 -27.85 11.18 24.18
CA ASN A 532 -28.80 12.12 24.73
C ASN A 532 -29.13 11.62 26.12
N ASP A 533 -28.44 12.18 27.10
CA ASP A 533 -28.74 12.06 28.51
C ASP A 533 -30.00 12.90 28.78
N GLU A 534 -31.15 12.42 28.31
CA GLU A 534 -32.47 12.90 28.74
C GLU A 534 -32.78 12.27 30.10
N SER A 535 -32.21 12.84 31.16
CA SER A 535 -32.75 12.69 32.51
C SER A 535 -32.64 14.00 33.29
N ALA A 536 -33.57 14.92 33.05
CA ALA A 536 -33.94 15.98 33.98
C ALA A 536 -35.29 16.58 33.54
N ASP A 537 -36.39 15.98 33.97
CA ASP A 537 -37.53 16.65 34.60
C ASP A 537 -38.71 15.66 34.72
N ASP A 538 -38.86 15.11 35.93
CA ASP A 538 -40.15 14.76 36.55
C ASP A 538 -40.02 14.85 38.08
#